data_AF-A0A529NU77-F1
#
_entry.id   AF-A0A529NU77-F1
#
_cell.length_a   1.000
_cell.length_b   1.000
_cell.length_c   1.000
_cell.angle_alpha   90.00
_cell.angle_beta   90.00
_cell.angle_gamma   90.00
#
_symmetry.space_group_name_H-M   'P 1'
#
loop_
_entity.id
_entity.type
_entity.pdbx_description
1 polymer ?
#
loop_
_entity_poly.entity_id
_entity_poly.type
_entity_poly.pdbx_seq_one_letter_code
_entity_poly.pdbx_strand_id
1 'polypeptide(L)' 'LQGTADLIEFHGNDALVTFGSGGREISALVPARECPALRTPVRYTFDEESIHLFDATSGASLRKPERNGSLLS' A
#
# COMPACT_ATOMS: atom_id res chain seq x y z
N LEU A 1 -5.69 8.11 -2.24
CA LEU A 1 -6.44 7.56 -1.08
C LEU A 1 -6.50 8.62 0.02
N GLN A 2 -7.62 8.75 0.72
CA GLN A 2 -7.79 9.77 1.75
C GLN A 2 -8.61 9.22 2.93
N GLY A 3 -8.34 9.73 4.13
CA GLY A 3 -9.02 9.30 5.36
C GLY A 3 -8.56 10.10 6.57
N THR A 4 -8.75 9.53 7.77
CA THR A 4 -8.29 10.10 9.04
C THR A 4 -7.25 9.15 9.63
N ALA A 5 -6.11 9.66 10.13
CA ALA A 5 -5.10 8.83 10.78
C ALA A 5 -5.64 8.25 12.10
N ASP A 6 -6.05 6.99 12.09
CA ASP A 6 -6.74 6.34 13.19
C ASP A 6 -5.78 5.64 14.14
N LEU A 7 -4.70 5.06 13.61
CA LEU A 7 -3.62 4.40 14.35
C LEU A 7 -2.27 4.75 13.73
N ILE A 8 -1.26 4.89 14.59
CA ILE A 8 0.14 5.15 14.21
C ILE A 8 1.02 4.18 14.99
N GLU A 9 1.83 3.41 14.28
CA GLU A 9 2.83 2.49 14.85
C GLU A 9 4.24 2.89 14.39
N PHE A 10 5.12 3.21 15.33
CA PHE A 10 6.50 3.59 15.02
C PHE A 10 7.42 2.37 14.95
N HIS A 11 8.19 2.26 13.87
CA HIS A 11 9.14 1.19 13.58
C HIS A 11 10.55 1.75 13.33
N GLY A 12 11.05 2.54 14.30
CA GLY A 12 12.36 3.19 14.19
C GLY A 12 12.33 4.38 13.22
N ASN A 13 12.83 4.17 12.00
CA ASN A 13 12.92 5.24 11.00
C ASN A 13 11.61 5.46 10.22
N ASP A 14 10.66 4.53 10.34
CA ASP A 14 9.38 4.57 9.65
C ASP A 14 8.22 4.55 10.65
N ALA A 15 7.05 4.98 10.18
CA ALA A 15 5.79 4.88 10.88
C ALA A 15 4.74 4.25 9.96
N LEU A 16 4.00 3.28 10.48
CA LEU A 16 2.84 2.72 9.81
C LEU A 16 1.61 3.53 10.22
N VAL A 17 0.97 4.17 9.25
CA VAL A 17 -0.22 5.00 9.45
C VAL A 17 -1.43 4.26 8.92
N THR A 18 -2.39 3.93 9.78
CA THR A 18 -3.63 3.25 9.41
C THR A 18 -4.80 4.22 9.39
N PHE A 19 -5.62 4.14 8.34
CA PHE A 19 -6.79 4.98 8.12
C PHE A 19 -7.89 4.24 7.37
N GLY A 20 -9.15 4.58 7.64
CA GLY A 20 -10.29 4.11 6.86
C GLY A 20 -10.44 4.86 5.52
N SER A 21 -10.74 4.13 4.43
CA SER A 21 -11.09 4.70 3.13
C SER A 21 -12.04 3.77 2.36
N GLY A 22 -13.21 4.27 1.95
CA GLY A 22 -14.16 3.49 1.14
C GLY A 22 -14.65 2.19 1.82
N GLY A 23 -14.80 2.20 3.14
CA GLY A 23 -15.21 1.02 3.92
C GLY A 23 -14.12 -0.05 4.10
N ARG A 24 -12.88 0.24 3.71
CA ARG A 24 -11.71 -0.62 3.93
C ARG A 24 -10.69 0.07 4.82
N GLU A 25 -9.96 -0.72 5.58
CA GLU A 25 -8.77 -0.27 6.29
C GLU A 25 -7.57 -0.27 5.33
N ILE A 26 -6.77 0.79 5.41
CA ILE A 26 -5.57 0.96 4.59
C ILE A 26 -4.43 1.40 5.52
N SER A 27 -3.25 0.81 5.33
CA SER A 27 -2.03 1.21 6.02
C SER A 27 -0.99 1.73 5.03
N ALA A 28 -0.37 2.86 5.35
CA ALA A 28 0.71 3.47 4.59
C ALA A 28 1.97 3.51 5.45
N LEU A 29 3.08 2.97 4.94
CA LEU A 29 4.39 3.08 5.57
C LEU A 29 5.05 4.38 5.09
N VAL A 30 5.37 5.26 6.03
CA VAL A 30 5.99 6.56 5.75
C VAL A 30 7.23 6.77 6.62
N PRO A 31 8.18 7.62 6.23
CA PRO A 31 9.26 8.02 7.12
C PRO A 31 8.70 8.58 8.42
N ALA A 32 9.25 8.19 9.57
CA ALA A 32 8.74 8.59 10.89
C ALA A 32 8.71 10.12 11.08
N ARG A 33 9.63 10.85 10.43
CA ARG A 33 9.69 12.32 10.40
C ARG A 33 8.55 12.99 9.64
N GLU A 34 7.87 12.25 8.76
CA GLU A 34 6.75 12.69 7.94
C GLU A 34 5.42 12.12 8.48
N CYS A 35 5.46 11.50 9.66
CA CYS A 35 4.30 10.93 10.32
C CYS A 35 3.26 12.03 10.62
N PRO A 36 1.99 11.83 10.26
CA PRO A 36 0.92 12.75 10.61
C PRO A 36 0.64 12.69 12.12
N ALA A 37 -0.19 13.62 12.60
CA ALA A 37 -0.74 13.51 13.95
C ALA A 37 -1.95 12.56 13.96
N LEU A 38 -2.20 11.92 15.10
CA LEU A 38 -3.42 11.13 15.28
C LEU A 38 -4.66 12.01 15.06
N ARG A 39 -5.69 11.40 14.48
CA ARG A 39 -6.99 12.01 14.18
C ARG A 39 -6.94 13.19 13.20
N THR A 40 -5.85 13.37 12.46
CA THR A 40 -5.80 14.37 11.38
C THR A 40 -6.13 13.76 10.01
N PRO A 41 -6.68 14.56 9.08
CA PRO A 41 -6.88 14.12 7.70
C PRO A 41 -5.56 13.76 7.03
N VAL A 42 -5.57 12.68 6.24
CA VAL A 42 -4.41 12.22 5.45
C VAL A 42 -4.79 12.01 3.99
N ARG A 43 -3.83 12.20 3.10
CA ARG A 43 -3.94 11.90 1.68
C ARG A 43 -2.64 11.25 1.20
N TYR A 44 -2.77 10.06 0.64
CA TYR A 44 -1.65 9.30 0.07
C TYR A 44 -1.91 8.96 -1.39
N THR A 45 -0.83 8.84 -2.15
CA THR A 45 -0.80 8.26 -3.49
C THR A 45 -0.04 6.95 -3.43
N PHE A 46 -0.34 6.03 -4.34
CA PHE A 46 0.44 4.82 -4.56
C PHE A 46 0.98 4.86 -5.99
N ASP A 47 2.06 4.14 -6.21
CA ASP A 47 2.57 3.88 -7.55
C ASP A 47 1.74 2.76 -8.21
N GLU A 48 1.23 3.03 -9.41
CA GLU A 48 0.37 2.10 -10.16
C GLU A 48 1.13 0.84 -10.59
N GLU A 49 2.44 0.95 -10.86
CA GLU A 49 3.29 -0.18 -11.24
C GLU A 49 3.51 -1.15 -10.06
N SER A 50 3.30 -0.67 -8.84
CA SER A 50 3.40 -1.42 -7.58
C SER A 50 2.09 -2.11 -7.17
N ILE A 51 1.01 -2.01 -7.97
CA ILE A 51 -0.27 -2.66 -7.64
C ILE A 51 -0.22 -4.16 -7.95
N HIS A 52 -0.74 -4.97 -7.02
CA HIS A 52 -0.94 -6.39 -7.22
C HIS A 52 -2.44 -6.68 -7.29
N LEU A 53 -2.87 -7.33 -8.38
CA LEU A 53 -4.24 -7.79 -8.58
C LEU A 53 -4.31 -9.29 -8.43
N PHE A 54 -5.36 -9.78 -7.77
CA PHE A 54 -5.58 -11.20 -7.51
C PHE A 54 -7.00 -11.59 -7.93
N ASP A 55 -7.14 -12.80 -8.46
CA ASP A 55 -8.45 -13.39 -8.73
C ASP A 55 -9.18 -13.66 -7.41
N ALA A 56 -10.44 -13.26 -7.31
CA ALA A 56 -11.20 -13.30 -6.06
C ALA A 56 -11.58 -14.72 -5.63
N THR A 57 -11.66 -15.68 -6.56
CA THR A 57 -12.06 -17.06 -6.26
C THR A 57 -10.86 -17.91 -5.86
N SER A 58 -9.78 -17.81 -6.64
CA SER A 58 -8.59 -18.65 -6.50
C SER A 58 -7.47 -18.02 -5.67
N GLY A 59 -7.49 -16.69 -5.50
CA GLY A 59 -6.39 -15.93 -4.90
C GLY A 59 -5.14 -15.87 -5.78
N ALA A 60 -5.20 -16.36 -7.03
CA ALA A 60 -4.05 -16.34 -7.93
C ALA A 60 -3.72 -14.90 -8.35
N SER A 61 -2.43 -14.57 -8.40
CA SER A 61 -1.97 -13.29 -8.95
C SER A 61 -2.35 -13.19 -10.42
N LEU A 62 -2.95 -12.06 -10.80
CA LEU A 62 -3.25 -11.70 -12.18
C LEU A 62 -2.09 -10.96 -12.86
N ARG A 63 -0.97 -10.73 -12.16
CA ARG A 63 0.25 -10.25 -12.81
C ARG A 63 0.69 -11.28 -13.83
N LYS A 64 0.86 -10.86 -15.08
CA LYS A 64 1.52 -11.70 -16.07
C LYS A 64 2.91 -12.02 -15.53
N PRO A 65 3.33 -13.30 -15.50
CA PRO A 65 4.73 -13.59 -15.27
C PRO A 65 5.53 -12.83 -16.33
N GLU A 66 6.61 -12.17 -15.90
CA GLU A 66 7.61 -11.59 -16.80
C GLU A 66 7.93 -12.65 -17.86
N ARG A 67 7.60 -12.40 -19.13
CA ARG A 67 8.13 -13.23 -20.21
C ARG A 67 9.62 -12.89 -20.28
N ASN A 68 10.46 -13.65 -19.57
CA ASN A 68 11.83 -13.87 -20.01
C ASN A 68 11.76 -14.68 -21.33
N GLY A 69 11.42 -14.02 -22.44
CA GLY A 69 11.85 -14.45 -23.77
C GLY A 69 13.33 -14.09 -23.91
N SER A 70 14.20 -14.87 -24.53
CA SER A 70 14.01 -15.89 -25.53
C SER A 70 15.26 -16.76 -25.58
N LEU A 71 15.05 -18.01 -25.99
CA LEU A 71 15.97 -18.89 -26.72
C LEU A 71 17.18 -18.16 -27.31
N LEU A 72 18.37 -18.64 -26.95
CA LEU A 72 19.47 -18.74 -27.91
C LEU A 72 19.71 -20.23 -28.17
N SER A 73 19.49 -20.55 -29.45
CA SER A 73 20.00 -21.69 -30.20
C SER A 73 21.48 -21.98 -29.95
#